data_AF-A0A1C5PNX7-F1
#
_entry.id   AF-A0A1C5PNX7-F1
#
_cell.length_a   1.000
_cell.length_b   1.000
_cell.length_c   1.000
_cell.angle_alpha   90.00
_cell.angle_beta   90.00
_cell.angle_gamma   90.00
#
_symmetry.space_group_name_H-M   'P 1'
#
loop_
_entity.id
_entity.type
_entity.pdbx_description
1 polymer ?
#
loop_
_entity_poly.entity_id
_entity_poly.type
_entity_poly.pdbx_seq_one_letter_code
_entity_poly.pdbx_strand_id
1 'polypeptide(L)'
;MTFTDFNIYKYYNWSSRQLIESVLYFISVHSHVWMLLNSLVITIIAKLIEAIFCNHTIKMKILCCIGTLIYPLIDMSSAGWMATTINYYWPLGAILINLYYLKKANNLIKLKWYEYIISSIALLFAANQEQGFAILLGTYFFYIIYCFINKRKISFFVILNIVLIIASGIYIFTCPGNWVRKKQEVKNWFPDFGTLSFFRKIEIGISSTVYPILFKNNVPMLFLSSTLLIIINTFKNSLVKASTMIIFVMTLVFGALGKYLVDLYPNISFLYSRLGKYGILSLSNLKSFVPYIMFLIEFIALLIIILFLIKDNRKNIDIFIILLIGFGSRFMLCFSLTV
;
A
#
# COMPACT_ATOMS: atom_id res chain seq x y z
N MET A 1 -11.43 25.75 19.61
CA MET A 1 -12.05 24.42 19.79
C MET A 1 -11.11 23.60 20.66
N THR A 2 -11.59 23.03 21.77
CA THR A 2 -10.74 22.18 22.61
C THR A 2 -10.41 20.86 21.90
N PHE A 3 -9.38 20.14 22.34
CA PHE A 3 -9.04 18.82 21.80
C PHE A 3 -10.21 17.82 21.94
N THR A 4 -10.93 17.90 23.06
CA THR A 4 -12.11 17.05 23.31
C THR A 4 -13.23 17.37 22.33
N ASP A 5 -13.55 18.65 22.13
CA ASP A 5 -14.57 19.08 21.16
C ASP A 5 -14.20 18.66 19.74
N PHE A 6 -12.92 18.78 19.38
CA PHE A 6 -12.39 18.35 18.09
C PHE A 6 -12.63 16.84 17.89
N ASN A 7 -12.26 16.00 18.85
CA ASN A 7 -12.44 14.55 18.72
C ASN A 7 -13.90 14.11 18.65
N ILE A 8 -14.77 14.72 19.47
CA ILE A 8 -16.21 14.45 19.45
C ILE A 8 -16.77 14.85 18.09
N TYR A 9 -16.44 16.05 17.60
CA TYR A 9 -16.89 16.51 16.28
C TYR A 9 -16.47 15.55 15.17
N LYS A 10 -15.21 15.10 15.17
CA LYS A 10 -14.68 14.21 14.15
C LYS A 10 -15.33 12.82 14.18
N TYR A 11 -15.61 12.29 15.37
CA TYR A 11 -16.34 11.02 15.52
C TYR A 11 -17.72 11.07 14.88
N TYR A 12 -18.47 12.14 15.14
CA TYR A 12 -19.85 12.26 14.67
C TYR A 12 -19.97 12.68 13.21
N ASN A 13 -19.01 13.45 12.69
CA ASN A 13 -19.17 14.13 11.41
C ASN A 13 -18.15 13.76 10.33
N TRP A 14 -17.04 13.08 10.67
CA TRP A 14 -15.93 12.91 9.72
C TRP A 14 -15.39 11.49 9.60
N SER A 15 -14.77 10.96 10.64
CA SER A 15 -14.06 9.68 10.50
C SER A 15 -13.76 8.99 11.82
N SER A 16 -13.62 7.67 11.75
CA SER A 16 -13.02 6.84 12.81
C SER A 16 -11.54 7.12 13.04
N ARG A 17 -10.87 7.94 12.21
CA ARG A 17 -9.42 8.22 12.28
C ARG A 17 -9.00 9.10 13.48
N GLN A 18 -9.70 9.01 14.61
CA GLN A 18 -9.46 9.84 15.79
C GLN A 18 -8.02 9.78 16.31
N LEU A 19 -7.38 8.61 16.35
CA LEU A 19 -6.00 8.49 16.84
C LEU A 19 -5.03 9.19 15.88
N ILE A 20 -5.19 8.95 14.58
CA ILE A 20 -4.35 9.54 13.54
C ILE A 20 -4.55 11.06 13.49
N GLU A 21 -5.80 11.52 13.54
CA GLU A 21 -6.15 12.94 13.48
C GLU A 21 -5.82 13.67 14.78
N SER A 22 -5.82 12.99 15.93
CA SER A 22 -5.30 13.53 17.19
C SER A 22 -3.80 13.80 17.10
N VAL A 23 -3.04 12.87 16.52
CA VAL A 23 -1.61 13.07 16.25
C VAL A 23 -1.41 14.24 15.30
N LEU A 24 -2.21 14.32 14.24
CA LEU A 24 -2.17 15.47 13.32
C LEU A 24 -2.48 16.79 14.03
N TYR A 25 -3.51 16.84 14.89
CA TYR A 25 -3.90 18.02 15.65
C TYR A 25 -2.72 18.60 16.45
N PHE A 26 -2.06 17.76 17.26
CA PHE A 26 -0.95 18.22 18.10
C PHE A 26 0.31 18.57 17.32
N ILE A 27 0.67 17.76 16.31
CA ILE A 27 1.94 17.99 15.61
C ILE A 27 1.78 19.13 14.58
N SER A 28 0.60 19.38 14.03
CA SER A 28 0.39 20.37 12.95
C SER A 28 0.81 21.79 13.27
N VAL A 29 0.83 22.14 14.56
CA VAL A 29 1.31 23.44 15.07
C VAL A 29 2.84 23.51 15.12
N HIS A 30 3.54 22.38 15.02
CA HIS A 30 4.98 22.21 15.19
C HIS A 30 5.62 21.52 13.98
N SER A 31 5.77 22.26 12.87
CA SER A 31 6.31 21.74 11.60
C SER A 31 7.71 21.11 11.73
N HIS A 32 8.61 21.69 12.53
CA HIS A 32 9.95 21.12 12.75
C HIS A 32 9.90 19.78 13.50
N VAL A 33 8.99 19.65 14.47
CA VAL A 33 8.78 18.38 15.19
C VAL A 33 8.26 17.33 14.23
N TRP A 34 7.30 17.69 13.37
CA TRP A 34 6.83 16.81 12.30
C TRP A 34 7.96 16.36 11.39
N MET A 35 8.83 17.28 10.92
CA MET A 35 9.94 16.92 10.03
C MET A 35 10.88 15.89 10.66
N LEU A 36 11.24 16.08 11.94
CA LEU A 36 12.11 15.16 12.68
C LEU A 36 11.44 13.80 12.86
N LEU A 37 10.19 13.77 13.35
CA LEU A 37 9.45 12.53 13.57
C LEU A 37 9.17 11.78 12.26
N ASN A 38 8.83 12.50 11.19
CA ASN A 38 8.57 11.91 9.89
C ASN A 38 9.83 11.27 9.30
N SER A 39 10.98 11.93 9.43
CA SER A 39 12.28 11.39 9.02
C SER A 39 12.62 10.11 9.82
N LEU A 40 12.33 10.10 11.12
CA LEU A 40 12.49 8.93 11.97
C LEU A 40 11.57 7.78 11.53
N VAL A 41 10.29 8.05 11.25
CA VAL A 41 9.33 7.05 10.77
C VAL A 41 9.78 6.44 9.43
N ILE A 42 10.22 7.25 8.47
CA ILE A 42 10.72 6.76 7.18
C ILE A 42 11.96 5.87 7.39
N THR A 43 12.86 6.27 8.30
CA THR A 43 14.05 5.48 8.64
C THR A 43 13.66 4.13 9.28
N ILE A 44 12.68 4.13 10.19
CA ILE A 44 12.13 2.93 10.82
C ILE A 44 11.50 2.01 9.76
N ILE A 45 10.74 2.56 8.81
CA ILE A 45 10.15 1.80 7.70
C ILE A 45 11.24 1.06 6.91
N ALA A 46 12.28 1.78 6.47
CA ALA A 46 13.38 1.17 5.73
C ALA A 46 14.06 0.05 6.54
N LYS A 47 14.26 0.27 7.85
CA LYS A 47 14.86 -0.72 8.75
C LYS A 47 13.98 -1.95 8.98
N LEU A 48 12.67 -1.77 9.09
CA LEU A 48 11.71 -2.86 9.25
C LEU A 48 11.61 -3.68 7.96
N ILE A 49 11.57 -3.05 6.79
CA ILE A 49 11.61 -3.75 5.50
C ILE A 49 12.87 -4.60 5.41
N GLU A 50 14.05 -4.06 5.78
CA GLU A 50 15.29 -4.85 5.87
C GLU A 50 15.12 -6.07 6.80
N ALA A 51 14.63 -5.86 8.02
CA ALA A 51 14.52 -6.92 9.02
C ALA A 51 13.48 -8.00 8.64
N ILE A 52 12.42 -7.62 7.93
CA ILE A 52 11.35 -8.53 7.49
C ILE A 52 11.77 -9.27 6.22
N PHE A 53 12.53 -8.67 5.29
CA PHE A 53 12.71 -9.27 3.97
C PHE A 53 14.15 -9.59 3.56
N CYS A 54 15.17 -9.05 4.22
CA CYS A 54 16.55 -9.16 3.73
C CYS A 54 17.43 -10.13 4.52
N ASN A 55 18.28 -10.87 3.80
CA ASN A 55 19.36 -11.70 4.36
C ASN A 55 20.60 -10.86 4.75
N HIS A 56 20.39 -9.62 5.21
CA HIS A 56 21.41 -8.68 5.69
C HIS A 56 22.56 -8.29 4.72
N THR A 57 22.48 -8.62 3.42
CA THR A 57 23.50 -8.17 2.45
C THR A 57 23.37 -6.66 2.15
N ILE A 58 24.50 -5.97 1.98
CA ILE A 58 24.53 -4.51 1.75
C ILE A 58 23.70 -4.07 0.54
N LYS A 59 23.72 -4.86 -0.54
CA LYS A 59 22.94 -4.61 -1.77
C LYS A 59 21.44 -4.59 -1.49
N MET A 60 20.95 -5.51 -0.66
CA MET A 60 19.54 -5.58 -0.28
C MET A 60 19.13 -4.44 0.64
N LYS A 61 20.02 -4.00 1.55
CA LYS A 61 19.77 -2.82 2.39
C LYS A 61 19.58 -1.56 1.55
N ILE A 62 20.48 -1.34 0.59
CA ILE A 62 20.40 -0.21 -0.35
C ILE A 62 19.09 -0.27 -1.14
N LEU A 63 18.71 -1.45 -1.63
CA LEU A 63 17.45 -1.63 -2.35
C LEU A 63 16.22 -1.30 -1.50
N CYS A 64 16.19 -1.69 -0.22
CA CYS A 64 15.10 -1.35 0.69
C CYS A 64 15.00 0.15 0.98
N CYS A 65 16.14 0.82 1.18
CA CYS A 65 16.17 2.28 1.35
C CYS A 65 15.66 2.99 0.10
N ILE A 66 16.13 2.58 -1.07
CA ILE A 66 15.69 3.11 -2.37
C ILE A 66 14.18 2.87 -2.56
N GLY A 67 13.70 1.65 -2.36
CA GLY A 67 12.27 1.32 -2.50
C GLY A 67 11.35 2.09 -1.55
N THR A 68 11.83 2.42 -0.34
CA THR A 68 11.07 3.22 0.63
C THR A 68 10.95 4.69 0.21
N LEU A 69 12.01 5.23 -0.38
CA LEU A 69 12.12 6.63 -0.78
C LEU A 69 11.50 6.93 -2.16
N ILE A 70 11.24 5.89 -2.94
CA ILE A 70 10.79 6.03 -4.32
C ILE A 70 9.35 6.47 -4.43
N TYR A 71 8.46 6.13 -3.48
CA TYR A 71 7.03 6.41 -3.62
C TYR A 71 6.73 7.86 -4.08
N PRO A 72 5.85 8.07 -5.10
CA PRO A 72 5.51 9.39 -5.64
C PRO A 72 4.77 10.25 -4.61
N LEU A 73 5.53 10.84 -3.69
CA LEU A 73 5.05 11.73 -2.64
C LEU A 73 4.29 12.94 -3.23
N ILE A 74 4.71 13.38 -4.42
CA ILE A 74 4.13 14.52 -5.17
C ILE A 74 2.62 14.34 -5.41
N ASP A 75 2.17 13.13 -5.72
CA ASP A 75 0.76 12.84 -6.03
C ASP A 75 -0.15 12.92 -4.80
N MET A 76 0.42 12.96 -3.59
CA MET A 76 -0.32 13.09 -2.34
C MET A 76 -0.17 14.47 -1.68
N SER A 77 0.38 15.45 -2.39
CA SER A 77 0.58 16.81 -1.86
C SER A 77 -0.71 17.62 -1.71
N SER A 78 -1.80 17.20 -2.35
CA SER A 78 -3.09 17.93 -2.39
C SER A 78 -3.74 18.13 -1.02
N ALA A 79 -3.56 17.20 -0.07
CA ALA A 79 -4.06 17.31 1.30
C ALA A 79 -3.07 18.00 2.26
N GLY A 80 -1.88 18.38 1.76
CA GLY A 80 -0.74 18.84 2.55
C GLY A 80 0.15 17.71 3.02
N TRP A 81 1.48 17.94 2.98
CA TRP A 81 2.51 16.96 3.28
C TRP A 81 2.37 16.30 4.65
N MET A 82 1.97 17.09 5.63
CA MET A 82 1.84 16.63 7.00
C MET A 82 0.63 15.72 7.20
N ALA A 83 -0.53 16.12 6.69
CA ALA A 83 -1.73 15.31 6.73
C ALA A 83 -1.51 13.99 5.99
N THR A 84 -0.88 14.03 4.81
CA THR A 84 -0.59 12.85 4.01
C THR A 84 0.34 11.87 4.72
N THR A 85 1.48 12.33 5.22
CA THR A 85 2.46 11.45 5.86
C THR A 85 1.92 10.82 7.14
N ILE A 86 1.20 11.60 7.96
CA ILE A 86 0.59 11.08 9.19
C ILE A 86 -0.56 10.11 8.89
N ASN A 87 -1.34 10.31 7.82
CA ASN A 87 -2.44 9.39 7.47
C ASN A 87 -1.98 8.13 6.73
N TYR A 88 -0.86 8.15 6.01
CA TYR A 88 -0.48 7.02 5.15
C TYR A 88 0.88 6.40 5.51
N TYR A 89 1.93 7.21 5.74
CA TYR A 89 3.26 6.70 6.06
C TYR A 89 3.36 6.19 7.50
N TRP A 90 2.79 6.92 8.46
CA TRP A 90 2.87 6.52 9.86
C TRP A 90 2.10 5.22 10.12
N PRO A 91 0.86 5.05 9.60
CA PRO A 91 0.17 3.77 9.63
C PRO A 91 0.92 2.66 8.90
N LEU A 92 1.58 2.93 7.77
CA LEU A 92 2.43 1.95 7.09
C LEU A 92 3.58 1.47 8.00
N GLY A 93 4.28 2.39 8.67
CA GLY A 93 5.30 2.04 9.65
C GLY A 93 4.75 1.19 10.79
N ALA A 94 3.56 1.53 11.28
CA ALA A 94 2.89 0.77 12.33
C ALA A 94 2.45 -0.64 11.89
N ILE A 95 1.99 -0.81 10.65
CA ILE A 95 1.74 -2.12 10.02
C ILE A 95 3.04 -2.93 9.97
N LEU A 96 4.14 -2.34 9.52
CA LEU A 96 5.44 -3.01 9.42
C LEU A 96 5.99 -3.42 10.80
N ILE A 97 5.79 -2.62 11.85
CA ILE A 97 6.13 -3.00 13.23
C ILE A 97 5.39 -4.29 13.61
N ASN A 98 4.09 -4.33 13.33
CA ASN A 98 3.27 -5.49 13.65
C ASN A 98 3.72 -6.75 12.88
N LEU A 99 4.04 -6.59 11.60
CA LEU A 99 4.56 -7.67 10.74
C LEU A 99 5.93 -8.18 11.19
N TYR A 100 6.81 -7.29 11.65
CA TYR A 100 8.10 -7.66 12.20
C TYR A 100 7.94 -8.58 13.42
N TYR A 101 7.06 -8.22 14.36
CA TYR A 101 6.79 -9.06 15.52
C TYR A 101 6.02 -10.34 15.17
N LEU A 102 5.14 -10.31 14.18
CA LEU A 102 4.50 -11.51 13.63
C LEU A 102 5.54 -12.48 13.05
N LYS A 103 6.52 -11.98 12.29
CA LYS A 103 7.64 -12.78 11.78
C LYS A 103 8.46 -13.38 12.92
N LYS A 104 8.75 -12.59 13.97
CA LYS A 104 9.46 -13.05 15.17
C LYS A 104 8.71 -14.17 15.89
N ALA A 105 7.40 -14.01 16.11
CA ALA A 105 6.53 -15.02 16.69
C ALA A 105 6.45 -16.29 15.82
N ASN A 106 6.37 -16.14 14.49
CA ASN A 106 6.36 -17.27 13.55
C ASN A 106 7.66 -18.07 13.54
N ASN A 107 8.78 -17.41 13.85
CA ASN A 107 10.08 -18.05 14.01
C ASN A 107 10.29 -18.65 15.40
N LEU A 108 9.23 -18.74 16.22
CA LEU A 108 9.25 -19.26 17.59
C LEU A 108 10.21 -18.50 18.53
N ILE A 109 10.54 -17.26 18.18
CA ILE A 109 11.37 -16.41 19.02
C ILE A 109 10.46 -15.79 20.10
N LYS A 110 10.81 -16.01 21.38
CA LYS A 110 10.04 -15.48 22.51
C LYS A 110 9.97 -13.95 22.46
N LEU A 111 8.76 -13.42 22.51
CA LEU A 111 8.52 -11.98 22.61
C LEU A 111 8.68 -11.51 24.06
N LYS A 112 9.29 -10.35 24.24
CA LYS A 112 9.38 -9.66 25.54
C LYS A 112 8.09 -8.87 25.78
N TRP A 113 7.76 -8.61 27.06
CA TRP A 113 6.50 -7.95 27.44
C TRP A 113 6.28 -6.60 26.72
N TYR A 114 7.34 -5.78 26.56
CA TYR A 114 7.23 -4.49 25.87
C TYR A 114 6.96 -4.63 24.37
N GLU A 115 7.33 -5.74 23.73
CA GLU A 115 7.07 -5.98 22.31
C GLU A 115 5.58 -6.21 22.05
N TYR A 116 4.87 -6.82 23.00
CA TYR A 116 3.40 -6.91 22.96
C TYR A 116 2.76 -5.53 23.01
N ILE A 117 3.25 -4.65 23.89
CA ILE A 117 2.71 -3.29 24.05
C ILE A 117 2.96 -2.47 22.78
N ILE A 118 4.20 -2.44 22.30
CA ILE A 118 4.58 -1.69 21.08
C ILE A 118 3.76 -2.19 19.88
N SER A 119 3.65 -3.51 19.72
CA SER A 119 2.86 -4.09 18.62
C SER A 119 1.37 -3.76 18.72
N SER A 120 0.81 -3.72 19.93
CA SER A 120 -0.61 -3.43 20.16
C SER A 120 -0.92 -1.96 19.87
N ILE A 121 -0.06 -1.04 20.34
CA ILE A 121 -0.20 0.39 20.05
C ILE A 121 -0.08 0.65 18.55
N ALA A 122 0.92 0.05 17.90
CA ALA A 122 1.11 0.15 16.46
C ALA A 122 -0.10 -0.39 15.69
N LEU A 123 -0.63 -1.55 16.10
CA LEU A 123 -1.83 -2.13 15.49
C LEU A 123 -3.04 -1.21 15.62
N LEU A 124 -3.32 -0.70 16.83
CA LEU A 124 -4.46 0.19 17.06
C LEU A 124 -4.33 1.48 16.25
N PHE A 125 -3.12 2.03 16.15
CA PHE A 125 -2.85 3.22 15.33
C PHE A 125 -3.08 2.95 13.84
N ALA A 126 -2.55 1.84 13.31
CA ALA A 126 -2.73 1.46 11.91
C ALA A 126 -4.19 1.10 11.57
N ALA A 127 -4.84 0.32 12.43
CA ALA A 127 -6.22 -0.13 12.27
C ALA A 127 -7.25 0.94 12.62
N ASN A 128 -6.83 2.18 12.91
CA ASN A 128 -7.75 3.30 13.16
C ASN A 128 -8.35 3.87 11.85
N GLN A 129 -7.75 3.55 10.71
CA GLN A 129 -8.28 3.84 9.38
C GLN A 129 -8.64 2.56 8.62
N GLU A 130 -9.58 2.69 7.68
CA GLU A 130 -10.17 1.56 6.95
C GLU A 130 -9.13 0.76 6.16
N GLN A 131 -8.18 1.45 5.51
CA GLN A 131 -7.12 0.81 4.73
C GLN A 131 -6.17 -0.02 5.60
N GLY A 132 -5.70 0.55 6.71
CA GLY A 132 -4.80 -0.14 7.63
C GLY A 132 -5.48 -1.30 8.34
N PHE A 133 -6.76 -1.14 8.73
CA PHE A 133 -7.58 -2.23 9.26
C PHE A 133 -7.69 -3.39 8.27
N ALA A 134 -8.03 -3.13 7.00
CA ALA A 134 -8.18 -4.18 5.99
C ALA A 134 -6.88 -4.95 5.72
N ILE A 135 -5.74 -4.25 5.66
CA ILE A 135 -4.42 -4.88 5.48
C ILE A 135 -4.10 -5.80 6.67
N LEU A 136 -4.31 -5.33 7.90
CA LEU A 136 -4.05 -6.12 9.11
C LEU A 136 -5.01 -7.32 9.21
N LEU A 137 -6.30 -7.11 8.95
CA LEU A 137 -7.30 -8.19 8.92
C LEU A 137 -6.91 -9.27 7.90
N GLY A 138 -6.59 -8.88 6.66
CA GLY A 138 -6.14 -9.81 5.64
C GLY A 138 -4.88 -10.56 6.05
N THR A 139 -3.86 -9.84 6.52
CA THR A 139 -2.60 -10.43 6.99
C THR A 139 -2.83 -11.51 8.04
N TYR A 140 -3.61 -11.20 9.09
CA TYR A 140 -3.86 -12.15 10.18
C TYR A 140 -4.79 -13.29 9.75
N PHE A 141 -5.83 -13.02 8.97
CA PHE A 141 -6.73 -14.05 8.44
C PHE A 141 -5.96 -15.14 7.69
N PHE A 142 -5.08 -14.73 6.78
CA PHE A 142 -4.32 -15.68 6.02
C PHE A 142 -3.12 -16.27 6.77
N TYR A 143 -2.54 -15.55 7.74
CA TYR A 143 -1.57 -16.13 8.67
C TYR A 143 -2.18 -17.31 9.45
N ILE A 144 -3.43 -17.18 9.87
CA ILE A 144 -4.18 -18.27 10.52
C ILE A 144 -4.35 -19.46 9.56
N ILE A 145 -4.74 -19.22 8.30
CA ILE A 145 -4.81 -20.26 7.26
C ILE A 145 -3.45 -20.95 7.10
N TYR A 146 -2.36 -20.19 7.04
CA TYR A 146 -0.99 -20.72 6.99
C TYR A 146 -0.68 -21.59 8.22
N CYS A 147 -1.07 -21.18 9.42
CA CYS A 147 -0.92 -21.98 10.63
C CYS A 147 -1.71 -23.29 10.55
N PHE A 148 -2.96 -23.25 10.07
CA PHE A 148 -3.79 -24.45 9.91
C PHE A 148 -3.20 -25.43 8.89
N ILE A 149 -2.84 -24.97 7.70
CA ILE A 149 -2.25 -25.81 6.64
C ILE A 149 -0.96 -26.48 7.13
N ASN A 150 -0.12 -25.74 7.85
CA ASN A 150 1.16 -26.24 8.35
C ASN A 150 1.08 -26.85 9.76
N LYS A 151 -0.14 -27.07 10.30
CA LYS A 151 -0.38 -27.62 11.64
C LYS A 151 0.41 -26.92 12.76
N ARG A 152 0.59 -25.60 12.65
CA ARG A 152 1.29 -24.77 13.63
C ARG A 152 0.32 -24.26 14.70
N LYS A 153 0.79 -24.22 15.95
CA LYS A 153 0.04 -23.60 17.05
C LYS A 153 -0.03 -22.09 16.86
N ILE A 154 -1.21 -21.52 17.11
CA ILE A 154 -1.42 -20.07 17.13
C ILE A 154 -0.88 -19.53 18.45
N SER A 155 0.04 -18.57 18.39
CA SER A 155 0.62 -17.97 19.59
C SER A 155 -0.34 -16.99 20.26
N PHE A 156 -0.19 -16.76 21.56
CA PHE A 156 -0.95 -15.74 22.29
C PHE A 156 -0.85 -14.35 21.66
N PHE A 157 0.32 -14.01 21.09
CA PHE A 157 0.52 -12.78 20.34
C PHE A 157 -0.48 -12.64 19.18
N VAL A 158 -0.68 -13.71 18.41
CA VAL A 158 -1.58 -13.70 17.27
C VAL A 158 -3.03 -13.53 17.72
N ILE A 159 -3.42 -14.23 18.79
CA ILE A 159 -4.76 -14.11 19.39
C ILE A 159 -5.01 -12.68 19.87
N LEU A 160 -4.07 -12.09 20.61
CA LEU A 160 -4.16 -10.69 21.09
C LEU A 160 -4.40 -9.72 19.92
N ASN A 161 -3.59 -9.81 18.86
CA ASN A 161 -3.73 -8.90 17.72
C ASN A 161 -5.05 -9.10 16.97
N ILE A 162 -5.58 -10.33 16.86
CA ILE A 162 -6.91 -10.59 16.27
C ILE A 162 -8.00 -9.90 17.08
N VAL A 163 -7.96 -10.01 18.41
CA VAL A 163 -8.93 -9.34 19.29
C VAL A 163 -8.88 -7.83 19.08
N LEU A 164 -7.70 -7.24 18.99
CA LEU A 164 -7.55 -5.81 18.73
C LEU A 164 -8.03 -5.41 17.34
N ILE A 165 -7.78 -6.22 16.30
CA ILE A 165 -8.29 -5.98 14.94
C ILE A 165 -9.82 -6.00 14.95
N ILE A 166 -10.44 -6.98 15.61
CA ILE A 166 -11.90 -7.06 15.71
C ILE A 166 -12.45 -5.82 16.44
N ALA A 167 -11.84 -5.40 17.55
CA ALA A 167 -12.23 -4.20 18.28
C ALA A 167 -12.12 -2.93 17.40
N SER A 168 -11.02 -2.77 16.66
CA SER A 168 -10.85 -1.67 15.69
C SER A 168 -11.89 -1.72 14.57
N GLY A 169 -12.23 -2.92 14.07
CA GLY A 169 -13.27 -3.12 13.07
C GLY A 169 -14.64 -2.68 13.58
N ILE A 170 -15.04 -3.13 14.77
CA ILE A 170 -16.29 -2.70 15.43
C ILE A 170 -16.31 -1.17 15.53
N TYR A 171 -15.23 -0.57 16.01
CA TYR A 171 -15.13 0.87 16.14
C TYR A 171 -15.26 1.61 14.79
N ILE A 172 -14.61 1.14 13.73
CA ILE A 172 -14.74 1.71 12.36
C ILE A 172 -16.18 1.61 11.85
N PHE A 173 -16.81 0.43 11.98
CA PHE A 173 -18.15 0.18 11.41
C PHE A 173 -19.27 0.88 12.20
N THR A 174 -19.07 1.08 13.50
CA THR A 174 -20.01 1.81 14.37
C THR A 174 -19.82 3.33 14.33
N CYS A 175 -18.70 3.84 13.81
CA CYS A 175 -18.42 5.27 13.76
C CYS A 175 -19.40 6.00 12.81
N PRO A 176 -20.27 6.89 13.32
CA PRO A 176 -21.25 7.59 12.49
C PRO A 176 -20.60 8.56 11.49
N GLY A 177 -19.46 9.16 11.85
CA GLY A 177 -18.73 10.09 10.99
C GLY A 177 -18.30 9.46 9.66
N ASN A 178 -17.93 8.18 9.64
CA ASN A 178 -17.59 7.48 8.40
C ASN A 178 -18.77 7.46 7.40
N TRP A 179 -20.01 7.31 7.90
CA TRP A 179 -21.21 7.34 7.07
C TRP A 179 -21.55 8.75 6.58
N VAL A 180 -21.39 9.76 7.44
CA VAL A 180 -21.60 11.17 7.07
C VAL A 180 -20.62 11.58 5.97
N ARG A 181 -19.32 11.30 6.15
CA ARG A 181 -18.28 11.56 5.16
C ARG A 181 -18.54 10.81 3.86
N LYS A 182 -18.91 9.53 3.91
CA LYS A 182 -19.25 8.75 2.72
C LYS A 182 -20.39 9.38 1.93
N LYS A 183 -21.45 9.86 2.58
CA LYS A 183 -22.57 10.56 1.92
C LYS A 183 -22.12 11.86 1.26
N GLN A 184 -21.29 12.65 1.94
CA GLN A 184 -20.72 13.88 1.39
C GLN A 184 -19.80 13.60 0.19
N GLU A 185 -18.94 12.57 0.28
CA GLU A 185 -18.04 12.17 -0.79
C GLU A 185 -18.79 11.64 -2.02
N VAL A 186 -19.85 10.84 -1.83
CA VAL A 186 -20.73 10.43 -2.95
C VAL A 186 -21.31 11.66 -3.63
N LYS A 187 -21.87 12.61 -2.86
CA LYS A 187 -22.48 13.82 -3.42
C LYS A 187 -21.49 14.68 -4.20
N ASN A 188 -20.28 14.84 -3.68
CA ASN A 188 -19.31 15.81 -4.19
C ASN A 188 -18.40 15.23 -5.29
N TRP A 189 -18.04 13.95 -5.20
CA TRP A 189 -17.02 13.36 -6.07
C TRP A 189 -17.59 12.32 -7.03
N PHE A 190 -18.51 11.46 -6.58
CA PHE A 190 -19.04 10.40 -7.42
C PHE A 190 -20.52 10.06 -7.14
N PRO A 191 -21.47 10.88 -7.65
CA PRO A 191 -22.91 10.69 -7.37
C PRO A 191 -23.45 9.32 -7.75
N ASP A 192 -22.94 8.77 -8.86
CA ASP A 192 -23.37 7.47 -9.41
C ASP A 192 -22.75 6.27 -8.68
N PHE A 193 -21.86 6.47 -7.70
CA PHE A 193 -21.18 5.36 -7.03
C PHE A 193 -22.15 4.36 -6.36
N GLY A 194 -23.31 4.85 -5.90
CA GLY A 194 -24.35 4.01 -5.32
C GLY A 194 -25.00 3.05 -6.33
N THR A 195 -25.08 3.43 -7.60
CA THR A 195 -25.74 2.67 -8.67
C THR A 195 -24.79 1.70 -9.37
N LEU A 196 -23.47 1.83 -9.15
CA LEU A 196 -22.48 0.93 -9.71
C LEU A 196 -22.57 -0.48 -9.11
N SER A 197 -22.52 -1.47 -9.98
CA SER A 197 -22.36 -2.88 -9.58
C SER A 197 -21.02 -3.11 -8.87
N PHE A 198 -20.95 -4.18 -8.08
CA PHE A 198 -19.74 -4.58 -7.37
C PHE A 198 -18.54 -4.75 -8.31
N PHE A 199 -18.72 -5.44 -9.44
CA PHE A 199 -17.65 -5.65 -10.42
C PHE A 199 -17.20 -4.35 -11.10
N ARG A 200 -18.10 -3.40 -11.33
CA ARG A 200 -17.72 -2.10 -11.90
C ARG A 200 -16.87 -1.28 -10.94
N LYS A 201 -17.12 -1.36 -9.63
CA LYS A 201 -16.28 -0.71 -8.60
C LYS A 201 -14.87 -1.30 -8.58
N ILE A 202 -14.76 -2.64 -8.67
CA ILE A 202 -13.46 -3.32 -8.79
C ILE A 202 -12.72 -2.85 -10.04
N GLU A 203 -13.38 -2.81 -11.18
CA GLU A 203 -12.77 -2.40 -12.44
C GLU A 203 -12.26 -0.95 -12.40
N ILE A 204 -13.03 -0.02 -11.83
CA ILE A 204 -12.61 1.37 -11.65
C ILE A 204 -11.38 1.45 -10.73
N GLY A 205 -11.38 0.70 -9.62
CA GLY A 205 -10.23 0.68 -8.71
C GLY A 205 -8.97 0.02 -9.27
N ILE A 206 -9.11 -0.98 -10.14
CA ILE A 206 -7.97 -1.53 -10.88
C ILE A 206 -7.51 -0.51 -11.92
N SER A 207 -8.42 0.12 -12.67
CA SER A 207 -8.08 1.15 -13.68
C SER A 207 -7.27 2.30 -13.08
N SER A 208 -7.64 2.77 -11.89
CA SER A 208 -6.95 3.86 -11.18
C SER A 208 -5.56 3.48 -10.68
N THR A 209 -5.23 2.18 -10.69
CA THR A 209 -3.88 1.68 -10.42
C THR A 209 -3.11 1.46 -11.72
N VAL A 210 -3.75 0.88 -12.73
CA VAL A 210 -3.17 0.58 -14.05
C VAL A 210 -2.63 1.86 -14.71
N TYR A 211 -3.45 2.91 -14.77
CA TYR A 211 -3.09 4.11 -15.52
C TYR A 211 -1.91 4.89 -14.93
N PRO A 212 -1.86 5.19 -13.62
CA PRO A 212 -0.72 5.89 -13.04
C PRO A 212 0.59 5.10 -13.07
N ILE A 213 0.52 3.77 -13.05
CA ILE A 213 1.72 2.91 -13.10
C ILE A 213 2.30 2.89 -14.51
N LEU A 214 1.46 2.67 -15.52
CA LEU A 214 1.91 2.46 -16.91
C LEU A 214 2.04 3.72 -17.75
N PHE A 215 1.07 4.64 -17.64
CA PHE A 215 0.86 5.69 -18.65
C PHE A 215 1.01 7.11 -18.11
N LYS A 216 0.92 7.31 -16.80
CA LYS A 216 1.33 8.58 -16.17
C LYS A 216 2.85 8.56 -16.02
N ASN A 217 3.49 9.74 -16.13
CA ASN A 217 4.92 9.87 -15.91
C ASN A 217 5.30 9.48 -14.47
N ASN A 218 5.68 8.22 -14.28
CA ASN A 218 6.00 7.62 -12.99
C ASN A 218 7.52 7.59 -12.78
N VAL A 219 8.10 8.79 -12.60
CA VAL A 219 9.53 8.99 -12.37
C VAL A 219 10.09 8.11 -11.23
N PRO A 220 9.39 7.94 -10.11
CA PRO A 220 9.66 6.90 -9.13
C PRO A 220 9.90 5.50 -9.66
N MET A 221 8.92 4.95 -10.40
CA MET A 221 9.00 3.59 -10.91
C MET A 221 10.12 3.44 -11.95
N LEU A 222 10.40 4.50 -12.71
CA LEU A 222 11.58 4.58 -13.58
C LEU A 222 12.88 4.49 -12.81
N PHE A 223 13.01 5.25 -11.73
CA PHE A 223 14.19 5.21 -10.90
C PHE A 223 14.35 3.84 -10.21
N LEU A 224 13.25 3.22 -9.75
CA LEU A 224 13.26 1.87 -9.19
C LEU A 224 13.73 0.83 -10.21
N SER A 225 13.13 0.83 -11.39
CA SER A 225 13.45 -0.15 -12.43
C SER A 225 14.87 0.04 -12.98
N SER A 226 15.35 1.29 -13.08
CA SER A 226 16.74 1.61 -13.45
C SER A 226 17.74 1.10 -12.42
N THR A 227 17.49 1.36 -11.13
CA THR A 227 18.36 0.89 -10.04
C THR A 227 18.36 -0.63 -9.93
N LEU A 228 17.18 -1.26 -10.08
CA LEU A 228 17.06 -2.71 -10.15
C LEU A 228 17.84 -3.28 -11.33
N LEU A 229 17.80 -2.67 -12.52
CA LEU A 229 18.58 -3.15 -13.69
C LEU A 229 20.09 -3.15 -13.41
N ILE A 230 20.62 -2.08 -12.80
CA ILE A 230 22.05 -1.99 -12.44
C ILE A 230 22.41 -3.08 -11.43
N ILE A 231 21.60 -3.26 -10.39
CA ILE A 231 21.84 -4.27 -9.35
C ILE A 231 21.71 -5.68 -9.93
N ILE A 232 20.72 -5.93 -10.79
CA ILE A 232 20.38 -7.26 -11.30
C ILE A 232 21.27 -7.69 -12.46
N ASN A 233 21.89 -6.75 -13.17
CA ASN A 233 23.00 -7.06 -14.06
C ASN A 233 24.17 -7.72 -13.31
N THR A 234 24.28 -7.54 -11.99
CA THR A 234 25.25 -8.27 -11.15
C THR A 234 24.81 -9.70 -10.77
N PHE A 235 23.55 -10.07 -10.98
CA PHE A 235 23.05 -11.45 -10.78
C PHE A 235 23.18 -12.29 -12.06
N LYS A 236 23.29 -13.62 -11.93
CA LYS A 236 23.43 -14.54 -13.09
C LYS A 236 22.09 -14.95 -13.71
N ASN A 237 20.95 -14.72 -13.05
CA ASN A 237 19.65 -15.24 -13.50
C ASN A 237 19.03 -14.41 -14.64
N SER A 238 18.90 -15.02 -15.83
CA SER A 238 18.37 -14.39 -17.04
C SER A 238 16.89 -14.00 -16.94
N LEU A 239 16.09 -14.79 -16.24
CA LEU A 239 14.64 -14.56 -16.09
C LEU A 239 14.34 -13.32 -15.24
N VAL A 240 15.17 -13.05 -14.23
CA VAL A 240 15.07 -11.85 -13.38
C VAL A 240 15.53 -10.60 -14.14
N LYS A 241 16.60 -10.72 -14.96
CA LYS A 241 17.04 -9.65 -15.86
C LYS A 241 15.95 -9.28 -16.86
N ALA A 242 15.36 -10.27 -17.52
CA ALA A 242 14.25 -10.05 -18.45
C ALA A 242 13.06 -9.38 -17.76
N SER A 243 12.67 -9.85 -16.58
CA SER A 243 11.56 -9.26 -15.80
C SER A 243 11.83 -7.80 -15.43
N THR A 244 13.05 -7.47 -15.01
CA THR A 244 13.42 -6.09 -14.67
C THR A 244 13.45 -5.19 -15.90
N MET A 245 13.93 -5.72 -17.04
CA MET A 245 13.93 -5.02 -18.31
C MET A 245 12.50 -4.74 -18.81
N ILE A 246 11.58 -5.70 -18.62
CA ILE A 246 10.16 -5.50 -18.95
C ILE A 246 9.60 -4.31 -18.16
N ILE A 247 9.79 -4.26 -16.84
CA ILE A 247 9.29 -3.15 -16.01
C ILE A 247 9.91 -1.81 -16.46
N PHE A 248 11.23 -1.79 -16.68
CA PHE A 248 11.93 -0.59 -17.12
C PHE A 248 11.42 -0.09 -18.48
N VAL A 249 11.37 -0.97 -19.49
CA VAL A 249 10.90 -0.61 -20.83
C VAL A 249 9.45 -0.16 -20.78
N MET A 250 8.58 -0.85 -20.06
CA MET A 250 7.18 -0.45 -19.94
C MET A 250 7.03 0.94 -19.35
N THR A 251 7.70 1.21 -18.23
CA THR A 251 7.63 2.51 -17.56
C THR A 251 8.28 3.62 -18.38
N LEU A 252 9.37 3.33 -19.11
CA LEU A 252 10.11 4.32 -19.90
C LEU A 252 9.36 4.68 -21.17
N VAL A 253 9.01 3.66 -21.96
CA VAL A 253 8.35 3.80 -23.25
C VAL A 253 6.94 4.34 -23.01
N PHE A 254 6.10 3.62 -22.26
CA PHE A 254 4.70 4.00 -22.11
C PHE A 254 4.44 5.06 -21.03
N GLY A 255 5.36 5.27 -20.09
CA GLY A 255 5.24 6.32 -19.07
C GLY A 255 5.93 7.61 -19.47
N ALA A 256 7.25 7.70 -19.28
CA ALA A 256 8.00 8.95 -19.49
C ALA A 256 8.02 9.44 -20.94
N LEU A 257 8.16 8.52 -21.90
CA LEU A 257 8.20 8.84 -23.33
C LEU A 257 6.82 8.76 -24.00
N GLY A 258 5.77 8.47 -23.23
CA GLY A 258 4.45 8.17 -23.77
C GLY A 258 3.87 9.29 -24.64
N LYS A 259 4.09 10.55 -24.25
CA LYS A 259 3.67 11.72 -25.04
C LYS A 259 4.31 11.72 -26.44
N TYR A 260 5.63 11.54 -26.50
CA TYR A 260 6.38 11.50 -27.76
C TYR A 260 5.99 10.30 -28.63
N LEU A 261 5.67 9.16 -28.01
CA LEU A 261 5.17 7.99 -28.75
C LEU A 261 3.82 8.24 -29.39
N VAL A 262 2.92 8.96 -28.72
CA VAL A 262 1.62 9.35 -29.29
C VAL A 262 1.82 10.32 -30.46
N ASP A 263 2.76 11.26 -30.35
CA ASP A 263 3.09 12.19 -31.43
C ASP A 263 3.63 11.45 -32.68
N LEU A 264 4.44 10.39 -32.48
CA LEU A 264 4.98 9.56 -33.56
C LEU A 264 3.97 8.53 -34.12
N TYR A 265 3.12 7.99 -33.25
CA TYR A 265 2.15 6.94 -33.58
C TYR A 265 0.76 7.27 -33.03
N PRO A 266 -0.04 8.13 -33.69
CA PRO A 266 -1.33 8.59 -33.17
C PRO A 266 -2.32 7.45 -32.85
N ASN A 267 -2.18 6.29 -33.51
CA ASN A 267 -2.99 5.10 -33.30
C ASN A 267 -2.89 4.50 -31.89
N ILE A 268 -1.87 4.82 -31.10
CA ILE A 268 -1.72 4.34 -29.72
C ILE A 268 -2.31 5.31 -28.68
N SER A 269 -2.85 6.46 -29.10
CA SER A 269 -3.48 7.46 -28.21
C SER A 269 -4.58 6.89 -27.32
N PHE A 270 -5.24 5.79 -27.72
CA PHE A 270 -6.25 5.11 -26.91
C PHE A 270 -5.69 4.59 -25.56
N LEU A 271 -4.39 4.26 -25.47
CA LEU A 271 -3.75 3.84 -24.21
C LEU A 271 -3.68 4.98 -23.20
N TYR A 272 -3.59 6.21 -23.70
CA TYR A 272 -3.46 7.44 -22.90
C TYR A 272 -4.76 8.20 -22.76
N SER A 273 -5.82 7.73 -23.44
CA SER A 273 -7.16 8.28 -23.26
C SER A 273 -7.48 8.30 -21.77
N ARG A 274 -7.92 9.48 -21.28
CA ARG A 274 -8.11 9.71 -19.85
C ARG A 274 -8.90 8.56 -19.25
N LEU A 275 -8.44 8.06 -18.10
CA LEU A 275 -9.27 7.34 -17.13
C LEU A 275 -10.66 7.98 -17.15
N GLY A 276 -11.63 7.29 -17.75
CA GLY A 276 -13.01 7.76 -17.68
C GLY A 276 -13.42 7.77 -16.22
N LYS A 277 -14.42 8.59 -15.86
CA LYS A 277 -15.08 8.53 -14.55
C LYS A 277 -15.52 7.10 -14.16
N TYR A 278 -15.62 6.21 -15.15
CA TYR A 278 -16.03 4.83 -15.02
C TYR A 278 -14.94 3.82 -15.40
N GLY A 279 -13.65 4.15 -15.30
CA GLY A 279 -12.58 3.22 -15.64
C GLY A 279 -12.29 3.14 -17.14
N ILE A 280 -11.51 2.13 -17.53
CA ILE A 280 -10.94 2.00 -18.88
C ILE A 280 -11.62 0.87 -19.67
N LEU A 281 -12.15 -0.15 -18.98
CA LEU A 281 -12.69 -1.35 -19.59
C LEU A 281 -14.03 -1.07 -20.29
N SER A 282 -14.12 -1.51 -21.55
CA SER A 282 -15.34 -1.55 -22.33
C SER A 282 -15.45 -2.87 -23.10
N LEU A 283 -16.50 -3.65 -22.83
CA LEU A 283 -16.77 -4.93 -23.49
C LEU A 283 -16.99 -4.77 -25.01
N SER A 284 -17.46 -3.61 -25.47
CA SER A 284 -17.66 -3.32 -26.90
C SER A 284 -16.36 -2.95 -27.63
N ASN A 285 -15.29 -2.64 -26.89
CA ASN A 285 -14.01 -2.24 -27.47
C ASN A 285 -12.88 -3.11 -26.92
N LEU A 286 -12.47 -4.11 -27.71
CA LEU A 286 -11.37 -5.03 -27.36
C LEU A 286 -10.05 -4.30 -27.06
N LYS A 287 -9.82 -3.10 -27.61
CA LYS A 287 -8.61 -2.31 -27.32
C LYS A 287 -8.54 -1.88 -25.84
N SER A 288 -9.66 -1.84 -25.14
CA SER A 288 -9.71 -1.50 -23.71
C SER A 288 -9.04 -2.54 -22.80
N PHE A 289 -8.83 -3.77 -23.29
CA PHE A 289 -8.13 -4.83 -22.54
C PHE A 289 -6.61 -4.67 -22.57
N VAL A 290 -6.05 -3.93 -23.54
CA VAL A 290 -4.60 -3.81 -23.73
C VAL A 290 -3.89 -3.23 -22.48
N PRO A 291 -4.35 -2.12 -21.88
CA PRO A 291 -3.81 -1.62 -20.60
C PRO A 291 -3.74 -2.68 -19.49
N TYR A 292 -4.77 -3.51 -19.37
CA TYR A 292 -4.85 -4.55 -18.35
C TYR A 292 -3.87 -5.69 -18.59
N ILE A 293 -3.71 -6.10 -19.86
CA ILE A 293 -2.73 -7.13 -20.23
C ILE A 293 -1.31 -6.62 -19.97
N MET A 294 -1.01 -5.37 -20.32
CA MET A 294 0.29 -4.74 -20.02
C MET A 294 0.56 -4.71 -18.52
N PHE A 295 -0.44 -4.32 -17.71
CA PHE A 295 -0.33 -4.31 -16.26
C PHE A 295 -0.13 -5.71 -15.69
N LEU A 296 -0.83 -6.72 -16.21
CA LEU A 296 -0.66 -8.11 -15.79
C LEU A 296 0.76 -8.61 -16.09
N ILE A 297 1.32 -8.28 -17.24
CA ILE A 297 2.71 -8.61 -17.60
C ILE A 297 3.69 -7.95 -16.62
N GLU A 298 3.51 -6.66 -16.33
CA GLU A 298 4.37 -5.94 -15.37
C GLU A 298 4.23 -6.51 -13.95
N PHE A 299 3.01 -6.85 -13.53
CA PHE A 299 2.74 -7.48 -12.23
C PHE A 299 3.40 -8.86 -12.10
N ILE A 300 3.33 -9.69 -13.15
CA ILE A 300 4.03 -10.99 -13.19
C ILE A 300 5.55 -10.81 -13.14
N ALA A 301 6.08 -9.82 -13.86
CA ALA A 301 7.51 -9.49 -13.82
C ALA A 301 7.96 -9.07 -12.40
N LEU A 302 7.16 -8.23 -11.72
CA LEU A 302 7.43 -7.83 -10.34
C LEU A 302 7.39 -9.03 -9.39
N LEU A 303 6.39 -9.91 -9.54
CA LEU A 303 6.26 -11.15 -8.78
C LEU A 303 7.50 -12.04 -8.92
N ILE A 304 7.99 -12.21 -10.14
CA ILE A 304 9.20 -12.99 -10.43
C ILE A 304 10.41 -12.42 -9.68
N ILE A 305 10.59 -11.09 -9.71
CA ILE A 305 11.69 -10.42 -9.00
C ILE A 305 11.57 -10.66 -7.49
N ILE A 306 10.39 -10.47 -6.91
CA ILE A 306 10.13 -10.69 -5.49
C ILE A 306 10.43 -12.14 -5.10
N LEU A 307 9.92 -13.12 -5.86
CA LEU A 307 10.16 -14.54 -5.61
C LEU A 307 11.65 -14.90 -5.69
N PHE A 308 12.39 -14.31 -6.62
CA PHE A 308 13.82 -14.52 -6.72
C PHE A 308 14.59 -13.93 -5.54
N LEU A 309 14.26 -12.70 -5.12
CA LEU A 309 14.90 -12.05 -3.98
C LEU A 309 14.68 -12.80 -2.66
N ILE A 310 13.59 -13.56 -2.57
CA ILE A 310 13.22 -14.33 -1.36
C ILE A 310 13.68 -15.80 -1.44
N LYS A 311 14.19 -16.27 -2.59
CA LYS A 311 14.50 -17.67 -2.90
C LYS A 311 15.44 -18.37 -1.90
N ASP A 312 16.26 -17.62 -1.15
CA ASP A 312 17.14 -18.18 -0.11
C ASP A 312 16.47 -18.45 1.24
N ASN A 313 15.26 -17.93 1.49
CA ASN A 313 14.54 -18.19 2.73
C ASN A 313 13.39 -19.17 2.47
N ARG A 314 13.45 -20.36 3.10
CA ARG A 314 12.34 -21.34 3.18
C ARG A 314 11.08 -20.82 3.90
N LYS A 315 10.88 -19.50 3.98
CA LYS A 315 9.81 -18.85 4.73
C LYS A 315 8.82 -18.21 3.76
N ASN A 316 7.94 -19.05 3.21
CA ASN A 316 6.81 -18.69 2.32
C ASN A 316 5.92 -17.56 2.85
N ILE A 317 6.00 -17.24 4.14
CA ILE A 317 5.19 -16.21 4.79
C ILE A 317 5.59 -14.79 4.40
N ASP A 318 6.87 -14.56 4.08
CA ASP A 318 7.37 -13.23 3.75
C ASP A 318 6.83 -12.77 2.39
N ILE A 319 6.80 -13.66 1.39
CA ILE A 319 6.17 -13.45 0.07
C ILE A 319 4.68 -13.15 0.23
N PHE A 320 4.03 -13.93 1.09
CA PHE A 320 2.61 -13.87 1.33
C PHE A 320 2.19 -12.56 2.02
N ILE A 321 2.98 -12.09 2.98
CA ILE A 321 2.82 -10.79 3.65
C ILE A 321 2.98 -9.63 2.66
N ILE A 322 4.01 -9.64 1.80
CA ILE A 322 4.23 -8.56 0.81
C ILE A 322 3.05 -8.44 -0.13
N LEU A 323 2.57 -9.58 -0.64
CA LEU A 323 1.46 -9.61 -1.58
C LEU A 323 0.18 -9.05 -0.96
N LEU A 324 -0.10 -9.35 0.30
CA LEU A 324 -1.28 -8.84 0.98
C LEU A 324 -1.20 -7.35 1.31
N ILE A 325 -0.03 -6.83 1.68
CA ILE A 325 0.11 -5.38 1.92
C ILE A 325 -0.06 -4.61 0.62
N GLY A 326 0.65 -5.05 -0.44
CA GLY A 326 0.61 -4.38 -1.74
C GLY A 326 -0.77 -4.47 -2.39
N PHE A 327 -1.33 -5.67 -2.48
CA PHE A 327 -2.64 -5.89 -3.11
C PHE A 327 -3.78 -5.39 -2.22
N GLY A 328 -3.75 -5.66 -0.92
CA GLY A 328 -4.81 -5.27 0.02
C GLY A 328 -4.97 -3.76 0.17
N SER A 329 -3.86 -3.00 0.19
CA SER A 329 -3.90 -1.53 0.23
C SER A 329 -4.56 -0.94 -1.01
N ARG A 330 -4.24 -1.46 -2.20
CA ARG A 330 -4.83 -0.99 -3.47
C ARG A 330 -6.24 -1.51 -3.70
N PHE A 331 -6.56 -2.73 -3.28
CA PHE A 331 -7.91 -3.28 -3.38
C PHE A 331 -8.94 -2.46 -2.57
N MET A 332 -8.52 -1.89 -1.42
CA MET A 332 -9.39 -0.99 -0.66
C MET A 332 -9.72 0.31 -1.40
N LEU A 333 -8.86 0.77 -2.32
CA LEU A 333 -9.17 1.91 -3.16
C LEU A 333 -10.33 1.62 -4.13
N CYS A 334 -10.57 0.37 -4.52
CA CYS A 334 -11.74 0.02 -5.35
C CYS A 334 -13.08 0.41 -4.72
N PHE A 335 -13.12 0.59 -3.40
CA PHE A 335 -14.32 0.99 -2.66
C PHE A 335 -14.26 2.43 -2.15
N SER A 336 -13.26 3.20 -2.58
CA SER A 336 -13.12 4.62 -2.28
C SER A 336 -13.79 5.47 -3.36
N LEU A 337 -14.29 6.63 -2.94
CA LEU A 337 -15.07 7.57 -3.76
C LEU A 337 -14.20 8.61 -4.48
N THR A 338 -12.91 8.66 -4.14
CA THR A 338 -11.95 9.71 -4.55
C THR A 338 -10.82 9.17 -5.42
N VAL A 339 -11.13 8.14 -6.22
CA VAL A 339 -10.15 7.28 -6.91
C VAL A 339 -9.88 7.74 -8.32
#